data_AF-A0A095BSS1-F1
#
_entry.id   AF-A0A095BSS1-F1
#
_cell.length_a   1.000
_cell.length_b   1.000
_cell.length_c   1.000
_cell.angle_alpha   90.00
_cell.angle_beta   90.00
_cell.angle_gamma   90.00
#
_symmetry.space_group_name_H-M   'P 1'
#
loop_
_entity.id
_entity.type
_entity.pdbx_description
1 polymer ?
#
loop_
_entity_poly.entity_id
_entity_poly.type
_entity_poly.pdbx_seq_one_letter_code
_entity_poly.pdbx_strand_id
1 'polypeptide(L)'
;MSVLGFSVTIHKSLTQPLLLLGVPREIAIINLTLGCAIGLGLQTLYALPANILIHVVAVVLTKKDPYFFQVILRSIRKKSYYRV
;
A
#
# COMPACT_ATOMS: atom_id res chain seq x y z
N MET A 1 -4.12 -5.40 46.90
CA MET A 1 -5.29 -5.08 46.05
C MET A 1 -4.88 -5.11 44.59
N SER A 2 -5.22 -6.18 43.86
CA SER A 2 -5.12 -6.22 42.40
C SER A 2 -6.35 -5.52 41.82
N VAL A 3 -6.15 -4.35 41.21
CA VAL A 3 -7.23 -3.64 40.51
C VAL A 3 -7.65 -4.50 39.32
N LEU A 4 -8.94 -4.86 39.22
CA LEU A 4 -9.47 -5.51 38.01
C LEU A 4 -9.27 -4.56 36.84
N GLY A 5 -8.35 -4.88 35.94
CA GLY A 5 -8.09 -4.08 34.75
C GLY A 5 -9.32 -4.03 33.86
N PHE A 6 -9.70 -2.83 33.42
CA PHE A 6 -10.76 -2.63 32.44
C PHE A 6 -10.28 -3.12 31.07
N SER A 7 -10.90 -4.20 30.56
CA SER A 7 -10.69 -4.70 29.20
C SER A 7 -11.80 -4.20 28.30
N VAL A 8 -11.46 -3.40 27.29
CA VAL A 8 -12.39 -2.96 26.24
C VAL A 8 -11.99 -3.63 24.92
N THR A 9 -12.97 -4.25 24.25
CA THR A 9 -12.76 -4.91 22.96
C THR A 9 -12.51 -3.87 21.86
N ILE A 10 -11.27 -3.77 21.39
CA ILE A 10 -10.91 -2.93 20.24
C ILE A 10 -11.23 -3.69 18.95
N HIS A 11 -12.00 -3.06 18.05
CA HIS A 11 -12.26 -3.63 16.74
C HIS A 11 -11.00 -3.57 15.88
N LYS A 12 -10.63 -4.70 15.27
CA LYS A 12 -9.45 -4.83 14.40
C LYS A 12 -9.47 -3.86 13.21
N SER A 13 -10.64 -3.42 12.77
CA SER A 13 -10.78 -2.41 11.71
C SER A 13 -10.08 -1.08 12.00
N LEU A 14 -9.91 -0.72 13.28
CA LEU A 14 -9.26 0.53 13.70
C LEU A 14 -7.73 0.45 13.70
N THR A 15 -7.16 -0.75 13.76
CA THR A 15 -5.73 -0.96 14.00
C THR A 15 -5.03 -1.72 12.87
N GLN A 16 -5.77 -2.48 12.07
CA GLN A 16 -5.20 -3.25 10.99
C GLN A 16 -5.03 -2.40 9.72
N PRO A 17 -3.92 -2.61 8.97
CA PRO A 17 -3.72 -1.96 7.69
C PRO A 17 -4.82 -2.36 6.71
N LEU A 18 -5.40 -1.36 6.03
CA LEU A 18 -6.45 -1.55 5.03
C LEU A 18 -5.84 -2.00 3.70
N LEU A 19 -5.63 -3.31 3.55
CA LEU A 19 -5.08 -3.92 2.35
C LEU A 19 -6.20 -4.27 1.36
N LEU A 20 -6.00 -3.91 0.09
CA LEU A 20 -6.84 -4.29 -1.04
C LEU A 20 -5.96 -5.01 -2.06
N LEU A 21 -6.34 -6.24 -2.43
CA LEU A 21 -5.53 -7.14 -3.28
C LEU A 21 -4.10 -7.38 -2.75
N GLY A 22 -3.88 -7.25 -1.44
CA GLY A 22 -2.56 -7.45 -0.82
C GLY A 22 -1.64 -6.22 -0.83
N VAL A 23 -2.14 -5.04 -1.23
CA VAL A 23 -1.42 -3.75 -1.24
C VAL A 23 -2.27 -2.69 -0.52
N PRO A 24 -1.71 -1.59 0.04
CA PRO A 24 -2.54 -0.51 0.57
C PRO A 24 -3.54 0.01 -0.46
N ARG A 25 -4.80 0.24 -0.03
CA ARG A 25 -5.93 0.61 -0.89
C ARG A 25 -5.59 1.67 -1.95
N GLU A 26 -4.93 2.74 -1.55
CA GLU A 26 -4.61 3.85 -2.46
C GLU A 26 -3.72 3.43 -3.62
N ILE A 27 -2.72 2.59 -3.35
CA ILE A 27 -1.76 2.15 -4.36
C ILE A 27 -2.40 1.14 -5.31
N ALA A 28 -3.26 0.26 -4.79
CA ALA A 28 -4.03 -0.65 -5.64
C ALA A 28 -4.89 0.14 -6.64
N ILE A 29 -5.62 1.17 -6.17
CA ILE A 29 -6.46 2.02 -7.03
C ILE A 29 -5.61 2.76 -8.06
N ILE A 30 -4.52 3.42 -7.63
CA ILE A 30 -3.67 4.19 -8.54
C ILE A 30 -3.05 3.28 -9.61
N ASN A 31 -2.51 2.13 -9.21
CA ASN A 31 -1.83 1.21 -10.13
C ASN A 31 -2.81 0.59 -11.14
N LEU A 32 -3.99 0.14 -10.69
CA LEU A 32 -5.02 -0.36 -11.58
C LEU A 32 -5.55 0.71 -12.53
N THR A 33 -5.73 1.94 -12.03
CA THR A 33 -6.21 3.06 -12.86
C THR A 33 -5.20 3.44 -13.92
N LEU A 34 -3.92 3.56 -13.56
CA LEU A 34 -2.84 3.83 -14.51
C LEU A 34 -2.70 2.71 -15.54
N GLY A 35 -2.74 1.45 -15.09
CA GLY A 35 -2.73 0.29 -15.98
C GLY A 35 -3.89 0.27 -16.96
N CYS A 36 -5.12 0.55 -16.50
CA CYS A 36 -6.29 0.65 -17.36
C CYS A 36 -6.19 1.85 -18.31
N ALA A 37 -5.78 3.02 -17.83
CA ALA A 37 -5.66 4.22 -18.64
C ALA A 37 -4.64 4.03 -19.77
N ILE A 38 -3.52 3.37 -19.50
CA ILE A 38 -2.49 3.09 -20.50
C ILE A 38 -2.94 1.94 -21.41
N GLY A 39 -3.39 0.82 -20.85
CA GLY A 39 -3.72 -0.38 -21.62
C GLY A 39 -4.96 -0.21 -22.50
N LEU A 40 -6.03 0.35 -21.94
CA LEU A 40 -7.30 0.56 -22.65
C LEU A 40 -7.32 1.91 -23.37
N GLY A 41 -6.83 2.98 -22.73
CA GLY A 41 -6.89 4.33 -23.29
C GLY A 41 -5.93 4.54 -24.48
N LEU A 42 -4.72 3.96 -24.42
CA LEU A 42 -3.79 3.97 -25.56
C LEU A 42 -3.91 2.69 -26.42
N GLN A 43 -4.85 1.79 -26.09
CA GLN A 43 -5.03 0.48 -26.73
C GLN A 43 -3.77 -0.39 -26.75
N THR A 44 -2.83 -0.14 -25.84
CA THR A 44 -1.59 -0.89 -25.72
C THR A 44 -1.83 -2.16 -24.89
N LEU A 45 -2.30 -3.22 -25.54
CA LEU A 45 -2.58 -4.49 -24.85
C LEU A 45 -1.37 -5.05 -24.08
N TYR A 46 -0.15 -4.76 -24.53
CA TYR A 46 1.09 -5.12 -23.84
C TYR A 46 1.30 -4.40 -22.50
N ALA A 47 0.63 -3.25 -22.27
CA ALA A 47 0.72 -2.54 -21.00
C ALA A 47 -0.05 -3.25 -19.88
N LEU A 48 -1.08 -4.04 -20.19
CA LEU A 48 -1.84 -4.81 -19.20
C LEU A 48 -0.99 -5.88 -18.48
N PRO A 49 -0.29 -6.81 -19.17
CA PRO A 49 0.56 -7.78 -18.50
C PRO A 49 1.73 -7.11 -17.76
N ALA A 50 2.29 -6.03 -18.30
CA ALA A 50 3.30 -5.23 -17.60
C ALA A 50 2.73 -4.64 -16.29
N ASN A 51 1.51 -4.10 -16.32
CA ASN A 51 0.86 -3.57 -15.12
C ASN A 51 0.58 -4.65 -14.08
N ILE A 52 0.15 -5.85 -14.52
CA ILE A 52 -0.03 -7.00 -13.64
C ILE A 52 1.29 -7.37 -12.97
N LEU A 53 2.40 -7.41 -13.72
CA LEU A 53 3.71 -7.71 -13.16
C LEU A 53 4.11 -6.67 -12.09
N ILE A 54 3.90 -5.39 -12.37
CA ILE A 54 4.16 -4.30 -11.41
C ILE A 54 3.28 -4.48 -10.16
N HIS A 55 2.01 -4.82 -10.32
CA HIS A 55 1.10 -5.05 -9.19
C HIS A 55 1.54 -6.25 -8.34
N VAL A 56 1.97 -7.36 -8.96
CA VAL A 56 2.51 -8.53 -8.25
C VAL A 56 3.75 -8.16 -7.43
N VAL A 57 4.67 -7.37 -7.99
CA VAL A 57 5.83 -6.88 -7.24
C VAL A 57 5.39 -6.04 -6.03
N ALA A 58 4.39 -5.17 -6.20
CA ALA A 58 3.83 -4.39 -5.09
C ALA A 58 3.21 -5.28 -3.99
N VAL A 59 2.52 -6.37 -4.36
CA VAL A 59 1.99 -7.36 -3.41
C VAL A 59 3.11 -8.05 -2.64
N VAL A 60 4.18 -8.47 -3.33
CA VAL A 60 5.33 -9.13 -2.68
C VAL A 60 6.03 -8.20 -1.68
N LEU A 61 6.18 -6.93 -2.02
CA LEU A 61 6.75 -5.92 -1.12
C LEU A 61 5.86 -5.70 0.10
N THR A 62 4.56 -5.55 -0.11
CA THR A 62 3.59 -5.36 0.98
C THR A 62 3.50 -6.59 1.88
N LYS A 63 3.62 -7.80 1.32
CA LYS A 63 3.65 -9.04 2.09
C LYS A 63 4.84 -9.10 3.07
N LYS A 64 5.97 -8.48 2.72
CA LYS A 64 7.12 -8.35 3.62
C LYS A 64 6.92 -7.28 4.69
N ASP A 65 6.37 -6.13 4.32
CA ASP A 65 6.06 -5.04 5.24
C ASP A 65 4.80 -4.27 4.77
N PRO A 66 3.69 -4.31 5.53
CA PRO A 66 2.46 -3.57 5.23
C PRO A 66 2.64 -2.05 5.11
N TYR A 67 3.66 -1.48 5.76
CA TYR A 67 3.92 -0.05 5.82
C TYR A 67 5.02 0.41 4.85
N PHE A 68 5.58 -0.51 4.05
CA PHE A 68 6.69 -0.25 3.12
C PHE A 68 6.52 1.04 2.30
N PHE A 69 5.36 1.18 1.65
CA PHE A 69 5.08 2.34 0.82
C PHE A 69 4.92 3.63 1.62
N GLN A 70 4.36 3.59 2.82
CA GLN A 70 4.24 4.77 3.68
C GLN A 70 5.62 5.25 4.13
N VAL A 71 6.53 4.32 4.44
CA VAL A 71 7.92 4.64 4.82
C VAL A 71 8.67 5.29 3.65
N ILE A 72 8.54 4.75 2.43
CA ILE A 72 9.15 5.35 1.23
C ILE A 72 8.61 6.76 0.98
N LEU A 73 7.28 6.92 1.01
CA LEU A 73 6.66 8.23 0.78
C LEU A 73 7.12 9.24 1.83
N ARG A 74 7.24 8.81 3.09
CA ARG A 74 7.77 9.61 4.18
C ARG A 74 9.24 9.95 3.96
N SER A 75 10.04 9.00 3.50
CA SER A 75 11.47 9.19 3.21
C SER A 75 11.68 10.27 2.14
N ILE A 76 10.89 10.24 1.06
CA ILE A 76 10.96 11.24 -0.02
C ILE A 76 10.55 12.64 0.48
N ARG A 77 9.56 12.71 1.39
CA ARG A 77 9.10 13.97 1.98
C ARG A 77 10.03 14.52 3.06
N LYS A 78 11.05 13.78 3.52
CA LYS A 78 12.00 14.30 4.51
C LYS A 78 12.80 15.44 3.88
N LYS A 79 12.79 16.62 4.52
CA LYS A 79 13.63 17.74 4.11
C LYS A 79 15.12 17.36 4.21
N SER A 80 15.89 17.84 3.24
CA SER A 80 17.35 17.62 3.14
C SER A 80 18.14 18.07 4.39
N TYR A 81 17.54 18.85 5.28
CA TYR A 81 18.18 19.30 6.51
C TYR A 81 18.55 18.16 7.48
N TYR A 82 17.88 17.01 7.41
CA TYR A 82 18.21 15.84 8.24
C TYR A 82 19.26 14.90 7.62
N ARG A 83 19.95 15.35 6.56
CA ARG A 83 21.07 14.63 5.94
C ARG A 83 22.36 14.99 6.69
N VAL A 84 22.52 14.41 7.87
CA VAL A 84 23.82 14.29 8.54
C VAL A 84 24.57 13.11 7.96
#